data_AF-A0A0V1LZZ0-F1
#
_entry.id   AF-A0A0V1LZZ0-F1
#
_cell.length_a   1.000
_cell.length_b   1.000
_cell.length_c   1.000
_cell.angle_alpha   90.00
_cell.angle_beta   90.00
_cell.angle_gamma   90.00
#
_symmetry.space_group_name_H-M   'P 1'
#
loop_
_entity.id
_entity.type
_entity.pdbx_description
1 polymer ?
#
loop_
_entity_poly.entity_id
_entity_poly.type
_entity_poly.pdbx_seq_one_letter_code
_entity_poly.pdbx_strand_id
1 'polypeptide(L)'
;LTLNAVNYETALTILNEKFGDPQLLIEEHLKSLQNLPVITNQWDSKRLEKFVNDMEINIRGLETLNTPPVVYQAVLMPLILSRLPREISVEWKRQNPNRQKD
;
A
#
# COMPACT_ATOMS: atom_id res chain seq x y z
N LEU A 1 -19.76 -10.73 31.30
CA LEU A 1 -18.31 -10.50 31.52
C LEU A 1 -18.07 -9.00 31.55
N THR A 2 -17.45 -8.46 32.59
CA THR A 2 -17.07 -7.04 32.71
C THR A 2 -15.75 -6.80 31.98
N LEU A 3 -15.69 -5.85 31.03
CA LEU A 3 -14.48 -5.57 30.24
C LEU A 3 -13.26 -5.31 31.14
N ASN A 4 -12.18 -6.05 30.93
CA ASN A 4 -10.89 -5.92 31.61
C ASN A 4 -9.76 -6.34 30.66
N ALA A 5 -8.51 -5.98 30.93
CA ALA A 5 -7.40 -6.24 29.99
C ALA A 5 -7.27 -7.72 29.60
N VAL A 6 -7.51 -8.63 30.55
CA VAL A 6 -7.40 -10.09 30.32
C VAL A 6 -8.47 -10.58 29.34
N ASN A 7 -9.71 -10.13 29.48
CA ASN A 7 -10.77 -10.56 28.58
C ASN A 7 -10.72 -9.89 27.19
N TYR A 8 -10.11 -8.71 27.08
CA TYR A 8 -9.85 -8.08 25.79
C TYR A 8 -8.83 -8.88 24.97
N GLU A 9 -7.68 -9.21 25.55
CA GLU A 9 -6.65 -10.05 24.89
C GLU A 9 -7.20 -11.43 24.50
N THR A 10 -7.97 -12.04 25.40
CA THR A 10 -8.62 -13.33 25.12
C THR A 10 -9.61 -13.20 23.95
N ALA A 11 -10.42 -12.14 23.92
CA ALA A 11 -11.36 -11.89 22.83
C ALA A 11 -10.65 -11.64 21.49
N LEU A 12 -9.57 -10.86 21.48
CA LEU A 12 -8.75 -10.63 20.30
C LEU A 12 -8.14 -11.92 19.75
N THR A 13 -7.61 -12.78 20.65
CA THR A 13 -7.05 -14.08 20.27
C THR A 13 -8.10 -14.95 19.59
N ILE A 14 -9.27 -15.12 20.22
CA ILE A 14 -10.37 -15.93 19.66
C ILE A 14 -10.84 -15.37 18.30
N LEU A 15 -10.94 -14.05 18.17
CA LEU A 15 -11.35 -13.41 16.91
C LEU A 15 -10.30 -13.66 15.82
N ASN A 16 -9.02 -13.50 16.12
CA ASN A 16 -7.95 -13.75 15.15
C ASN A 16 -7.82 -15.23 14.77
N GLU A 17 -7.97 -16.16 15.72
CA GLU A 17 -7.94 -17.60 15.41
C GLU A 17 -9.12 -18.03 14.53
N LYS A 18 -10.29 -17.41 14.74
CA LYS A 18 -11.51 -17.79 14.04
C LYS A 18 -11.70 -17.09 12.69
N PHE A 19 -11.24 -15.85 12.57
CA PHE A 19 -11.53 -14.99 11.44
C PHE A 19 -10.29 -14.30 10.85
N GLY A 20 -9.14 -14.37 11.51
CA GLY A 20 -7.90 -13.80 11.00
C GLY A 20 -7.37 -14.64 9.84
N ASP A 21 -7.25 -14.01 8.68
CA ASP A 21 -6.58 -14.58 7.51
C ASP A 21 -5.52 -13.59 7.00
N PRO A 22 -4.27 -13.68 7.50
CA PRO A 22 -3.20 -12.79 7.09
C PRO A 22 -2.93 -12.85 5.59
N GLN A 23 -3.09 -14.01 4.96
CA GLN A 23 -2.83 -14.20 3.54
C GLN A 23 -3.88 -13.44 2.69
N LEU A 24 -5.16 -13.56 3.05
CA LEU A 24 -6.23 -12.81 2.42
C LEU A 24 -6.02 -11.29 2.55
N LEU A 25 -5.60 -10.82 3.73
CA LEU A 25 -5.32 -9.40 3.95
C LEU A 25 -4.13 -8.90 3.11
N ILE A 26 -3.06 -9.71 3.00
CA ILE A 26 -1.93 -9.41 2.11
C ILE A 26 -2.41 -9.27 0.66
N GLU A 27 -3.24 -10.22 0.18
CA GLU A 27 -3.77 -10.19 -1.17
C GLU A 27 -4.62 -8.94 -1.44
N GLU A 28 -5.47 -8.54 -0.50
CA GLU A 28 -6.29 -7.34 -0.65
C GLU A 28 -5.45 -6.04 -0.62
N HIS A 29 -4.37 -5.98 0.15
CA HIS A 29 -3.42 -4.86 0.09
C HIS A 29 -2.69 -4.80 -1.26
N LEU A 30 -2.19 -5.93 -1.77
CA LEU A 30 -1.53 -5.99 -3.08
C LEU A 30 -2.48 -5.62 -4.22
N LYS A 31 -3.73 -6.09 -4.16
CA LYS A 31 -4.80 -5.75 -5.11
C LYS A 31 -5.17 -4.27 -5.03
N SER A 32 -5.21 -3.70 -3.83
CA SER A 32 -5.48 -2.26 -3.65
C SER A 32 -4.36 -1.41 -4.26
N LEU A 33 -3.10 -1.79 -4.06
CA LEU A 33 -1.96 -1.17 -4.73
C LEU A 33 -2.10 -1.28 -6.26
N GLN A 34 -2.38 -2.47 -6.79
CA GLN A 34 -2.59 -2.69 -8.23
C GLN A 34 -3.72 -1.83 -8.80
N ASN A 35 -4.73 -1.52 -8.00
CA ASN A 35 -5.92 -0.80 -8.43
C ASN A 35 -5.94 0.68 -8.02
N LEU A 36 -4.81 1.26 -7.60
CA LEU A 36 -4.70 2.68 -7.31
C LEU A 36 -5.24 3.54 -8.47
N PRO A 37 -5.96 4.63 -8.19
CA PRO A 37 -6.61 5.43 -9.23
C PRO A 37 -5.57 6.04 -10.19
N VAL A 38 -5.89 6.08 -11.48
CA VAL A 38 -5.10 6.84 -12.46
C VAL A 38 -5.39 8.33 -12.27
N ILE A 39 -4.34 9.11 -12.05
CA ILE A 39 -4.41 10.56 -11.94
C ILE A 39 -3.96 11.16 -13.28
N THR A 40 -4.83 11.97 -13.88
CA THR A 40 -4.57 12.57 -15.21
C THR A 40 -4.22 14.05 -15.14
N ASN A 41 -4.62 14.75 -14.06
CA ASN A 41 -4.35 16.16 -13.87
C ASN A 41 -3.32 16.37 -12.76
N GLN A 42 -2.12 16.84 -13.12
CA GLN A 42 -1.04 17.15 -12.16
C GLN A 42 -1.38 18.27 -11.16
N TRP A 43 -2.39 19.09 -11.45
CA TRP A 43 -2.82 20.19 -10.59
C TRP A 43 -3.94 19.79 -9.62
N ASP A 44 -4.47 18.56 -9.71
CA ASP A 44 -5.47 18.04 -8.77
C ASP A 44 -4.78 17.53 -7.49
N SER A 45 -4.38 18.49 -6.65
CA SER A 45 -3.64 18.22 -5.41
C SER A 45 -4.39 17.28 -4.47
N LYS A 46 -5.71 17.39 -4.37
CA LYS A 46 -6.54 16.53 -3.51
C LYS A 46 -6.50 15.08 -3.96
N ARG A 47 -6.56 14.82 -5.28
CA ARG A 47 -6.45 13.45 -5.80
C ARG A 47 -5.04 12.89 -5.65
N LEU A 48 -4.01 13.72 -5.83
CA LEU A 48 -2.63 13.31 -5.62
C LEU A 48 -2.36 12.97 -4.16
N GLU A 49 -2.83 13.79 -3.22
CA GLU A 49 -2.74 13.52 -1.78
C GLU A 49 -3.43 12.21 -1.42
N LYS A 50 -4.67 12.01 -1.91
CA LYS A 50 -5.39 10.76 -1.70
C LYS A 50 -4.63 9.55 -2.28
N PHE A 51 -4.08 9.67 -3.49
CA PHE A 51 -3.28 8.62 -4.11
C PHE A 51 -2.10 8.20 -3.23
N VAL A 52 -1.36 9.16 -2.68
CA VAL A 52 -0.23 8.90 -1.77
C VAL A 52 -0.72 8.25 -0.48
N ASN A 53 -1.77 8.78 0.14
CA ASN A 53 -2.34 8.23 1.37
C ASN A 53 -2.82 6.77 1.18
N ASP A 54 -3.57 6.49 0.12
CA ASP A 54 -4.07 5.15 -0.19
C ASP A 54 -2.91 4.17 -0.44
N MET A 55 -1.86 4.61 -1.13
CA MET A 55 -0.64 3.82 -1.32
C MET A 55 0.06 3.51 0.01
N GLU A 56 0.30 4.53 0.84
CA GLU A 56 0.98 4.36 2.13
C GLU A 56 0.22 3.46 3.10
N ILE A 57 -1.11 3.56 3.15
CA ILE A 57 -1.95 2.71 3.99
C ILE A 57 -1.75 1.24 3.61
N ASN A 58 -1.73 0.93 2.31
CA ASN A 58 -1.54 -0.44 1.85
C ASN A 58 -0.12 -0.96 2.09
N ILE A 59 0.92 -0.13 1.90
CA ILE A 59 2.30 -0.50 2.22
C ILE A 59 2.45 -0.77 3.73
N ARG A 60 1.93 0.12 4.58
CA ARG A 60 1.96 -0.06 6.05
C ARG A 60 1.17 -1.29 6.49
N GLY A 61 0.07 -1.62 5.80
CA GLY A 61 -0.68 -2.86 6.02
C GLY A 61 0.18 -4.11 5.77
N LEU A 62 0.89 -4.14 4.64
CA LEU A 62 1.82 -5.22 4.32
C LEU A 62 2.96 -5.34 5.34
N GLU A 63 3.52 -4.22 5.78
CA GLU A 63 4.56 -4.19 6.83
C GLU A 63 4.05 -4.71 8.17
N THR A 64 2.83 -4.31 8.57
CA THR A 64 2.19 -4.75 9.82
C THR A 64 1.91 -6.26 9.81
N LEU A 65 1.62 -6.83 8.63
CA LEU A 65 1.46 -8.27 8.42
C LEU A 65 2.81 -9.00 8.27
N ASN A 66 3.94 -8.32 8.52
CA ASN A 66 5.30 -8.85 8.39
C ASN A 66 5.62 -9.37 6.98
N THR A 67 5.00 -8.80 5.94
CA THR A 67 5.27 -9.16 4.55
C THR A 67 6.69 -8.71 4.17
N PRO A 68 7.56 -9.62 3.71
CA PRO A 68 8.91 -9.25 3.31
C PRO A 68 8.90 -8.19 2.19
N PRO A 69 9.66 -7.08 2.31
CA PRO A 69 9.63 -6.01 1.31
C PRO A 69 9.94 -6.46 -0.12
N VAL A 70 10.78 -7.50 -0.28
CA VAL A 70 11.11 -8.10 -1.58
C VAL A 70 9.88 -8.57 -2.37
N VAL A 71 8.77 -8.90 -1.70
CA VAL A 71 7.53 -9.37 -2.35
C VAL A 71 6.85 -8.27 -3.17
N TYR A 72 6.95 -7.01 -2.75
CA TYR A 72 6.20 -5.92 -3.37
C TYR A 72 7.07 -4.73 -3.82
N GLN A 73 8.24 -4.50 -3.22
CA GLN A 73 9.07 -3.32 -3.52
C GLN A 73 9.52 -3.26 -4.99
N ALA A 74 9.83 -4.41 -5.61
CA ALA A 74 10.27 -4.46 -7.00
C ALA A 74 9.21 -3.94 -7.99
N VAL A 75 7.91 -4.04 -7.64
CA VAL A 75 6.79 -3.66 -8.52
C VAL A 75 6.19 -2.29 -8.17
N LEU A 76 6.49 -1.73 -6.99
CA LEU A 76 5.90 -0.46 -6.54
C LEU A 76 6.17 0.70 -7.50
N MET A 77 7.44 0.94 -7.87
CA MET A 77 7.78 2.08 -8.71
C MET A 77 7.14 2.02 -10.11
N PRO A 78 7.25 0.90 -10.86
CA PRO A 78 6.54 0.76 -12.13
C PRO A 78 5.04 1.00 -12.02
N LEU A 79 4.42 0.46 -10.96
CA LEU A 79 2.99 0.61 -10.69
C LEU A 79 2.63 2.08 -10.44
N ILE A 80 3.35 2.76 -9.54
CA ILE A 80 3.09 4.15 -9.17
C ILE A 80 3.21 5.06 -10.40
N LEU A 81 4.32 4.96 -11.15
CA LEU A 81 4.57 5.83 -12.29
C LEU A 81 3.57 5.60 -13.44
N SER A 82 3.00 4.39 -13.55
CA SER A 82 1.95 4.09 -14.53
C SER A 82 0.60 4.76 -14.21
N ARG A 83 0.39 5.18 -12.96
CA ARG A 83 -0.85 5.80 -12.48
C ARG A 83 -0.77 7.32 -12.34
N LEU A 84 0.41 7.90 -12.45
CA LEU A 84 0.63 9.35 -12.31
C LEU A 84 0.59 10.08 -13.67
N PRO A 85 0.28 11.40 -13.67
CA PRO A 85 0.37 12.23 -14.86
C PRO A 85 1.76 12.17 -15.49
N ARG A 86 1.82 12.25 -16.82
CA ARG A 86 3.06 12.12 -17.58
C ARG A 86 4.11 13.13 -17.11
N GLU A 87 3.70 14.34 -16.77
CA GLU A 87 4.58 15.42 -16.32
C GLU A 87 5.34 15.03 -15.05
N ILE A 88 4.65 14.46 -14.07
CA ILE A 88 5.25 13.96 -12.82
C ILE A 88 6.16 12.76 -13.11
N SER A 89 5.69 11.79 -13.91
CA SER A 89 6.48 10.59 -14.23
C SER A 89 7.74 10.90 -15.03
N VAL A 90 7.72 11.90 -15.92
CA VAL A 90 8.90 12.37 -16.67
C VAL A 90 9.86 13.10 -15.74
N GLU A 91 9.36 13.97 -14.86
CA GLU A 91 10.18 14.69 -13.90
C GLU A 91 10.93 13.73 -12.97
N TRP A 92 10.23 12.72 -12.45
CA TRP A 92 10.85 11.68 -11.63
C TRP A 92 11.98 10.96 -12.38
N LYS A 93 11.77 10.59 -13.65
CA LYS A 93 12.80 9.94 -14.47
C LYS A 93 14.00 10.84 -14.70
N ARG A 94 13.78 12.14 -14.94
CA ARG A 94 14.84 13.14 -15.11
C ARG A 94 15.71 13.26 -13.85
N GLN A 95 15.10 13.18 -12.67
CA GLN A 95 15.81 13.22 -11.38
C GLN A 95 16.51 11.91 -11.04
N ASN A 96 16.18 10.79 -11.70
CA ASN A 96 16.70 9.45 -11.42
C ASN A 96 17.31 8.78 -12.67
N PRO A 97 18.32 9.38 -13.33
CA PRO A 97 18.83 8.92 -14.62
C PRO A 97 19.48 7.53 -14.58
N ASN A 98 19.99 7.11 -13.41
CA ASN A 98 20.65 5.81 -13.25
C ASN A 98 19.69 4.61 -13.23
N ARG A 99 18.37 4.83 -13.11
CA ARG A 99 17.35 3.77 -13.12
C ARG A 99 16.85 3.39 -14.53
N GLN A 100 17.39 4.00 -15.58
CA GLN A 100 17.07 3.68 -16.98
C GLN A 100 18.00 2.64 -17.61
N LYS A 101 19.06 2.23 -16.92
CA LYS A 101 20.11 1.35 -17.48
C LYS A 101 19.89 -0.14 -17.22
N ASP A 102 18.82 -0.50 -16.51
CA ASP A 102 18.45 -1.88 -16.16
C ASP A 102 17.22 -2.34 -16.96
#